data_AF-A0A6J7SFK5-F1
#
_entry.id   AF-A0A6J7SFK5-F1
#
_cell.length_a   1.000
_cell.length_b   1.000
_cell.length_c   1.000
_cell.angle_alpha   90.00
_cell.angle_beta   90.00
_cell.angle_gamma   90.00
#
_symmetry.space_group_name_H-M   'P 1'
#
loop_
_entity.id
_entity.type
_entity.pdbx_description
1 polymer ?
#
loop_
_entity_poly.entity_id
_entity_poly.type
_entity_poly.pdbx_seq_one_letter_code
_entity_poly.pdbx_strand_id
1 'polypeptide(L)' 'MVCAELGFTWVELSILDDPALYDQYWERIPVVLVDEKIIEFWRIDPERLRGALSE' A
#
# COMPACT_ATOMS: atom_id res chain seq x y z
N MET A 1 -9.03 -7.60 -8.54
CA MET A 1 -8.02 -6.95 -7.68
C MET A 1 -8.11 -5.47 -7.99
N VAL A 2 -8.40 -4.65 -6.98
CA VAL A 2 -8.81 -3.24 -7.14
C VAL A 2 -7.89 -2.45 -8.08
N CYS A 3 -6.56 -2.57 -7.93
CA CYS A 3 -5.62 -1.86 -8.80
C CYS A 3 -5.76 -2.26 -10.28
N ALA A 4 -5.88 -3.55 -10.57
CA ALA A 4 -6.03 -4.05 -11.95
C ALA A 4 -7.39 -3.67 -12.58
N GLU A 5 -8.46 -3.60 -11.77
CA GLU A 5 -9.78 -3.13 -12.23
C GLU A 5 -9.73 -1.66 -12.70
N LEU A 6 -8.87 -0.85 -12.08
CA LEU A 6 -8.70 0.58 -12.36
C LEU A 6 -7.51 0.87 -13.31
N GLY A 7 -6.81 -0.16 -13.79
CA GLY A 7 -5.66 0.00 -14.70
C GLY A 7 -4.35 0.43 -14.04
N PHE A 8 -4.27 0.40 -12.70
CA PHE A 8 -3.05 0.71 -11.96
C PHE A 8 -2.15 -0.53 -11.80
N THR A 9 -0.86 -0.32 -11.98
CA THR A 9 0.17 -1.28 -11.62
C THR A 9 0.57 -1.11 -10.16
N TRP A 10 0.98 -2.20 -9.51
CA TRP A 10 1.52 -2.17 -8.15
C TRP A 10 2.79 -3.00 -8.09
N VAL A 11 3.62 -2.72 -7.09
CA VAL A 11 4.82 -3.51 -6.77
C VAL A 11 4.76 -3.92 -5.32
N GLU A 12 5.21 -5.14 -5.03
CA GLU A 12 5.41 -5.59 -3.65
C GLU A 12 6.76 -5.08 -3.17
N LEU A 13 6.79 -4.48 -1.99
CA LEU A 13 8.03 -4.13 -1.29
C LEU A 13 8.09 -4.90 0.02
N SER A 14 9.26 -5.48 0.29
CA SER A 14 9.53 -6.29 1.46
C SER A 14 10.44 -5.51 2.40
N ILE A 15 10.05 -5.41 3.68
CA ILE A 15 10.88 -4.80 4.72
C ILE A 15 12.16 -5.59 5.01
N LEU A 16 12.25 -6.85 4.56
CA LEU A 16 13.44 -7.66 4.77
C LEU A 16 14.55 -7.29 3.78
N ASP A 17 14.18 -6.73 2.64
CA ASP A 17 15.09 -6.35 1.57
C ASP A 17 15.50 -4.86 1.65
N ASP A 18 14.71 -4.04 2.35
CA ASP A 18 14.98 -2.61 2.55
C ASP A 18 14.95 -2.24 4.06
N PRO A 19 16.12 -1.97 4.66
CA PRO A 19 16.22 -1.54 6.05
C PRO A 19 15.46 -0.24 6.36
N ALA A 20 15.31 0.68 5.39
CA ALA A 20 14.57 1.92 5.61
C ALA A 20 13.07 1.66 5.71
N LEU A 21 12.55 0.67 4.98
CA LEU A 21 11.16 0.22 5.12
C LEU A 21 10.96 -0.55 6.42
N TYR A 22 11.95 -1.33 6.85
CA TYR A 22 11.94 -1.98 8.16
C TYR A 22 11.77 -0.93 9.26
N ASP A 23 12.68 0.04 9.35
CA ASP A 23 12.67 1.05 10.41
C ASP A 23 11.37 1.86 10.45
N GLN A 24 10.75 2.13 9.29
CA GLN A 24 9.52 2.92 9.21
C GLN A 24 8.23 2.14 9.46
N TYR A 25 8.15 0.89 9.00
CA TYR A 25 6.87 0.21 8.83
C TYR A 25 6.76 -1.15 9.52
N TRP A 26 7.81 -1.66 10.17
CA TRP A 26 7.81 -3.01 10.75
C TRP A 26 6.64 -3.30 11.70
N GLU A 27 6.12 -2.31 12.45
CA GLU A 27 4.97 -2.46 13.35
C GLU A 27 3.59 -2.35 12.67
N ARG A 28 3.57 -1.92 11.40
CA ARG A 28 2.35 -1.51 10.68
C ARG A 28 2.01 -2.36 9.46
N ILE A 29 2.77 -3.43 9.20
CA ILE A 29 2.54 -4.33 8.05
C ILE A 29 1.16 -5.02 8.18
N PRO A 30 0.39 -5.15 7.07
CA PRO A 30 0.65 -4.61 5.73
C PRO A 30 0.39 -3.11 5.62
N VAL A 31 1.19 -2.39 4.83
CA VAL A 31 1.03 -0.95 4.52
C VAL A 31 0.78 -0.76 3.02
N VAL A 32 -0.20 0.07 2.67
CA VAL A 32 -0.49 0.45 1.28
C VAL A 32 -0.16 1.92 1.07
N LEU A 33 0.70 2.16 0.07
CA LEU A 33 1.12 3.48 -0.38
C LEU A 33 0.48 3.77 -1.75
N VAL A 34 -0.08 4.97 -1.92
CA VAL A 34 -0.53 5.51 -3.22
C VAL A 34 0.16 6.86 -3.36
N ASP A 35 0.88 7.07 -4.47
CA ASP A 35 1.68 8.28 -4.71
C ASP A 35 2.55 8.67 -3.50
N GLU A 36 3.28 7.68 -2.97
CA GLU A 36 4.19 7.83 -1.81
C GLU A 36 3.49 8.19 -0.48
N LYS A 37 2.16 8.23 -0.44
CA LYS A 37 1.37 8.51 0.77
C LYS A 37 0.77 7.24 1.34
N ILE A 38 0.87 7.07 2.65
CA ILE A 38 0.21 5.96 3.36
C ILE A 38 -1.29 6.20 3.31
N ILE A 39 -1.99 5.32 2.61
CA ILE A 39 -3.45 5.33 2.60
C ILE A 39 -3.94 4.47 3.76
N GLU A 40 -3.40 3.27 3.92
CA GLU A 40 -3.94 2.29 4.86
C GLU A 40 -2.88 1.34 5.44
N PHE A 41 -3.15 0.83 6.64
CA PHE A 41 -2.31 -0.16 7.32
C PHE A 41 -3.16 -1.17 8.12
N TRP A 42 -2.60 -2.35 8.39
CA TRP A 42 -3.21 -3.51 9.07
C TRP A 42 -4.35 -4.22 8.34
N ARG A 43 -5.50 -3.55 8.14
CA ARG A 43 -6.65 -4.11 7.42
C ARG A 43 -6.90 -3.23 6.22
N ILE A 44 -6.87 -3.84 5.04
CA ILE A 44 -7.07 -3.14 3.77
C ILE A 44 -8.53 -3.30 3.32
N ASP A 45 -9.28 -2.21 3.32
CA ASP A 45 -10.62 -2.08 2.81
C ASP A 45 -10.57 -1.75 1.31
N PRO A 46 -11.09 -2.64 0.44
CA PRO A 46 -11.05 -2.44 -1.00
C PRO A 46 -11.85 -1.21 -1.47
N GLU A 47 -12.89 -0.79 -0.75
CA GLU A 47 -13.67 0.40 -1.12
C GLU A 47 -12.89 1.69 -0.83
N ARG A 48 -12.18 1.73 0.30
CA ARG A 48 -11.31 2.86 0.65
C ARG A 48 -10.12 2.98 -0.30
N LEU A 49 -9.54 1.84 -0.69
CA LEU A 49 -8.50 1.79 -1.71
C LEU A 49 -9.01 2.28 -3.07
N ARG A 50 -10.23 1.90 -3.49
CA ARG A 50 -10.84 2.42 -4.73
C ARG A 50 -10.99 3.93 -4.70
N GLY A 51 -11.46 4.49 -3.58
CA GLY A 51 -11.59 5.93 -3.42
C GLY A 51 -10.26 6.65 -3.60
N ALA A 52 -9.19 6.17 -2.96
CA ALA A 52 -7.87 6.77 -3.05
C ALA A 52 -7.24 6.68 -4.45
N LEU A 53 -7.60 5.68 -5.26
CA LEU A 53 -7.10 5.49 -6.63
C LEU A 53 -7.93 6.23 -7.69
N SER A 54 -9.07 6.82 -7.32
CA SER A 54 -10.00 7.48 -8.26
C SER A 54 -10.01 9.01 -8.11
N GLU A 55 -9.14 9.57 -7.27
CA GLU A 55 -8.91 11.03 -7.13
C GLU A 55 -7.91 11.59 -8.17
#